data_AF-A0A3R7AN49-F1
#
_entry.id   AF-A0A3R7AN49-F1
#
_cell.length_a   1.000
_cell.length_b   1.000
_cell.length_c   1.000
_cell.angle_alpha   90.00
_cell.angle_beta   90.00
_cell.angle_gamma   90.00
#
_symmetry.space_group_name_H-M   'P 1'
#
loop_
_entity.id
_entity.type
_entity.pdbx_description
1 polymer ?
#
loop_
_entity_poly.entity_id
_entity_poly.type
_entity_poly.pdbx_seq_one_letter_code
_entity_poly.pdbx_strand_id
1 'polypeptide(L)'
;MKIFVCSTVKDLGNLRDELYRSLKELEHTPWFSEQDGFPTNRHPDSMTNCVRVAEECDLFVVLLDKRAGLSYTKREGSPYPELFGLTISEAEYRCARKKR
;
A
#
# COMPACT_ATOMS: atom_id res chain seq x y z
N MET A 1 -9.93 3.18 -17.48
CA MET A 1 -9.91 2.18 -16.39
C MET A 1 -9.64 2.88 -15.07
N LYS A 2 -10.22 2.39 -13.98
CA LYS A 2 -9.87 2.81 -12.62
C LYS A 2 -8.62 2.06 -12.17
N ILE A 3 -7.60 2.80 -11.78
CA ILE A 3 -6.30 2.22 -11.43
C ILE A 3 -5.93 2.73 -10.04
N PHE A 4 -5.87 1.83 -9.06
CA PHE A 4 -5.36 2.21 -7.75
C PHE A 4 -3.85 1.96 -7.68
N VAL A 5 -3.10 3.02 -7.40
CA VAL A 5 -1.66 2.97 -7.17
C VAL A 5 -1.39 3.07 -5.67
N CYS A 6 -0.99 1.94 -5.07
CA CYS A 6 -0.56 1.85 -3.69
C CYS A 6 0.96 2.01 -3.59
N SER A 7 1.40 2.87 -2.68
CA SER A 7 2.83 3.16 -2.50
C SER A 7 3.13 3.66 -1.09
N THR A 8 4.40 3.65 -0.71
CA THR A 8 4.86 4.40 0.46
C THR A 8 4.86 5.89 0.14
N VAL A 9 4.01 6.68 0.79
CA VAL A 9 3.87 8.13 0.50
C VAL A 9 5.16 8.94 0.74
N LYS A 10 6.05 8.43 1.61
CA LYS A 10 7.28 9.14 2.05
C LYS A 10 8.42 9.15 1.04
N ASP A 11 8.42 8.23 0.08
CA ASP A 11 9.51 8.00 -0.87
C ASP A 11 8.90 7.89 -2.29
N LEU A 12 9.67 8.09 -3.38
CA LEU A 12 9.20 7.96 -4.78
C LEU A 12 8.27 9.08 -5.33
N GLY A 13 8.25 10.28 -4.75
CA GLY A 13 7.37 11.39 -5.21
C GLY A 13 7.37 11.63 -6.73
N ASN A 14 8.55 11.88 -7.32
CA ASN A 14 8.67 12.12 -8.76
C ASN A 14 8.13 10.98 -9.62
N LEU A 15 8.33 9.72 -9.20
CA LEU A 15 7.81 8.56 -9.93
C LEU A 15 6.29 8.51 -9.86
N ARG A 16 5.70 8.83 -8.70
CA ARG A 16 4.24 8.88 -8.54
C ARG A 16 3.62 9.98 -9.36
N ASP A 17 4.23 11.17 -9.35
CA ASP A 17 3.74 12.32 -10.13
C ASP A 17 3.78 12.03 -11.63
N GLU A 18 4.89 11.46 -12.11
CA GLU A 18 5.02 11.06 -13.51
C GLU A 18 4.02 9.96 -13.88
N LEU A 19 3.90 8.93 -13.04
CA LEU A 19 2.94 7.85 -13.27
C LEU A 19 1.50 8.36 -13.29
N TYR A 20 1.12 9.24 -12.36
CA TYR A 20 -0.19 9.85 -12.34
C TYR A 20 -0.45 10.61 -13.65
N ARG A 21 0.49 11.45 -14.08
CA ARG A 21 0.39 12.21 -15.33
C ARG A 21 0.24 11.29 -16.54
N SER A 22 1.11 10.29 -16.70
CA SER A 22 1.05 9.36 -17.82
C SER A 22 -0.27 8.57 -17.84
N LEU A 23 -0.77 8.12 -16.68
CA LEU A 23 -2.06 7.44 -16.61
C LEU A 23 -3.22 8.36 -17.01
N LYS A 24 -3.17 9.66 -16.66
CA LYS A 24 -4.17 10.64 -17.09
C LYS A 24 -4.10 10.91 -18.58
N GLU A 25 -2.91 11.02 -19.17
CA GLU A 25 -2.68 11.19 -20.61
C GLU A 25 -3.22 9.99 -21.42
N LEU A 26 -3.19 8.79 -20.85
CA LEU A 26 -3.79 7.58 -21.41
C LEU A 26 -5.30 7.45 -21.12
N GLU A 27 -5.97 8.53 -20.71
CA GLU A 27 -7.40 8.58 -20.40
C GLU A 27 -7.85 7.57 -19.32
N HIS A 28 -6.94 7.22 -18.39
CA HIS A 28 -7.28 6.41 -17.23
C HIS A 28 -7.71 7.29 -16.03
N THR A 29 -8.30 6.65 -15.02
CA THR A 29 -8.68 7.26 -13.74
C THR A 29 -7.75 6.72 -12.65
N PRO A 30 -6.56 7.31 -12.47
CA PRO A 30 -5.67 6.93 -11.39
C PRO A 30 -6.21 7.41 -10.03
N TRP A 31 -6.14 6.52 -9.05
CA TRP A 31 -6.39 6.79 -7.64
C TRP A 31 -5.11 6.59 -6.84
N PHE A 32 -4.74 7.60 -6.07
CA PHE A 32 -3.55 7.64 -5.22
C PHE A 32 -4.01 8.07 -3.83
N SER A 33 -3.57 7.37 -2.78
CA SER A 33 -4.05 7.57 -1.41
C SER A 33 -3.78 8.96 -0.84
N GLU A 34 -2.79 9.66 -1.38
CA GLU A 34 -2.35 10.99 -0.97
C GLU A 34 -3.01 12.13 -1.74
N GLN A 35 -3.75 11.82 -2.82
CA GLN A 35 -4.38 12.82 -3.67
C GLN A 35 -5.77 13.19 -3.16
N ASP A 36 -6.13 14.47 -3.34
CA ASP A 36 -7.48 14.94 -3.09
C ASP A 36 -8.46 14.19 -4.00
N GLY A 37 -9.52 13.64 -3.40
CA GLY A 37 -10.51 12.82 -4.11
C GLY A 37 -10.27 11.32 -4.09
N PHE A 38 -9.26 10.82 -3.37
CA PHE A 38 -9.18 9.41 -3.05
C PHE A 38 -10.44 8.95 -2.29
N PRO A 39 -11.10 7.84 -2.69
CA PRO A 39 -12.32 7.41 -2.02
C PRO A 39 -12.07 7.12 -0.54
N THR A 40 -12.93 7.66 0.32
CA THR A 40 -12.93 7.37 1.76
C THR A 40 -14.28 6.80 2.16
N ASN A 41 -14.27 5.59 2.71
CA ASN A 41 -15.47 4.82 3.01
C ASN A 41 -15.94 4.96 4.48
N ARG A 42 -15.55 6.04 5.17
CA ARG A 42 -15.82 6.31 6.61
C ARG A 42 -15.35 5.20 7.57
N HIS A 43 -14.59 4.22 7.09
CA HIS A 43 -14.04 3.17 7.95
C HIS A 43 -12.89 3.77 8.79
N PRO A 44 -12.78 3.43 10.08
CA PRO A 44 -11.74 3.97 10.95
C PRO A 44 -10.32 3.50 10.60
N ASP A 45 -10.20 2.48 9.75
CA ASP A 45 -8.95 1.82 9.40
C ASP A 45 -8.56 2.09 7.95
N SER A 46 -7.37 2.66 7.75
CA SER A 46 -6.84 3.04 6.44
C SER A 46 -6.59 1.81 5.56
N MET A 47 -6.19 0.68 6.14
CA MET A 47 -5.96 -0.57 5.40
C MET A 47 -7.25 -1.08 4.78
N THR A 48 -8.33 -1.13 5.55
CA THR A 48 -9.65 -1.54 5.07
C THR A 48 -10.15 -0.63 3.95
N ASN A 49 -9.91 0.69 4.02
CA ASN A 49 -10.24 1.60 2.94
C ASN A 49 -9.47 1.27 1.66
N CYS A 50 -8.15 1.09 1.74
CA CYS A 50 -7.32 0.73 0.58
C CYS A 50 -7.73 -0.59 -0.07
N VAL A 51 -8.08 -1.61 0.73
CA VAL A 51 -8.54 -2.92 0.21
C VAL A 51 -9.83 -2.75 -0.59
N ARG A 52 -10.82 -2.02 -0.06
CA ARG A 52 -12.08 -1.79 -0.80
C ARG A 52 -11.86 -0.98 -2.07
N VAL A 53 -11.01 0.03 -2.01
CA VAL A 53 -10.65 0.81 -3.20
C VAL A 53 -9.99 -0.09 -4.26
N ALA A 54 -9.13 -1.03 -3.85
CA ALA A 54 -8.54 -2.01 -4.75
C ALA A 54 -9.59 -2.93 -5.40
N GLU A 55 -10.61 -3.37 -4.64
CA GLU A 55 -11.72 -4.20 -5.15
C GLU A 55 -12.59 -3.48 -6.20
N GLU A 56 -12.66 -2.14 -6.15
CA GLU A 56 -13.42 -1.33 -7.11
C GLU A 56 -12.62 -0.95 -8.37
N CYS A 57 -11.33 -1.26 -8.42
CA CYS A 57 -10.45 -0.91 -9.53
C CYS A 57 -10.29 -2.04 -10.54
N ASP A 58 -10.08 -1.66 -11.80
CA ASP A 58 -9.78 -2.61 -12.87
C ASP A 58 -8.32 -3.12 -12.76
N LEU A 59 -7.44 -2.30 -12.18
CA LEU A 59 -6.04 -2.62 -11.97
C LEU A 59 -5.54 -2.07 -10.62
N PHE A 60 -4.78 -2.90 -9.92
CA PHE A 60 -4.09 -2.53 -8.68
C PHE A 60 -2.59 -2.59 -8.90
N VAL A 61 -1.92 -1.45 -8.72
CA VAL A 61 -0.47 -1.29 -8.90
C VAL A 61 0.17 -1.04 -7.55
N VAL A 62 1.23 -1.79 -7.23
CA VAL A 62 2.01 -1.58 -6.01
C VAL A 62 3.40 -1.08 -6.38
N LEU A 63 3.76 0.10 -5.88
CA LEU A 63 5.11 0.64 -6.02
C LEU A 63 5.96 0.17 -4.83
N LEU A 64 6.96 -0.65 -5.13
CA LEU A 64 7.90 -1.17 -4.16
C LEU A 64 9.22 -0.40 -4.27
N ASP A 65 9.76 0.02 -3.13
CA ASP A 65 11.10 0.58 -3.02
C ASP A 65 12.00 -0.35 -2.20
N LYS A 66 13.20 0.14 -1.82
CA LYS A 66 14.14 -0.60 -0.96
C LYS A 66 13.58 -0.98 0.42
N ARG A 67 12.45 -0.41 0.84
CA ARG A 67 11.77 -0.72 2.11
C ARG A 67 10.84 -1.92 1.96
N ALA A 68 10.47 -2.28 0.73
CA ALA A 68 9.80 -3.54 0.46
C ALA A 68 10.71 -4.69 0.89
N GLY A 69 10.18 -5.62 1.69
CA GLY A 69 10.95 -6.74 2.23
C GLY A 69 11.82 -6.40 3.45
N LEU A 70 11.67 -5.22 4.06
CA LEU A 70 12.26 -4.97 5.38
C LEU A 70 11.81 -6.03 6.38
N SER A 71 12.72 -6.44 7.25
CA SER A 71 12.43 -7.38 8.33
C SER A 71 12.18 -6.68 9.64
N TYR A 72 11.36 -7.29 10.49
CA TYR A 72 11.26 -6.88 11.88
C TYR A 72 12.62 -7.05 12.56
N THR A 73 13.27 -5.93 12.85
CA THR A 73 14.56 -5.94 13.52
C THR A 73 14.38 -6.14 15.02
N LYS A 74 15.19 -7.00 15.62
CA LYS A 74 15.28 -7.14 17.07
C LYS A 74 15.85 -5.86 17.67
N ARG A 75 15.00 -5.08 18.33
CA ARG A 75 15.36 -3.89 19.11
C ARG A 75 14.68 -3.95 20.46
N GLU A 76 15.38 -3.50 21.49
CA GLU A 76 14.84 -3.41 22.85
C GLU A 76 13.60 -2.51 22.85
N GLY A 77 12.48 -3.00 23.39
CA GLY A 77 11.19 -2.29 23.38
C GLY A 77 10.38 -2.38 22.07
N SER A 78 10.75 -3.24 21.11
CA SER A 78 9.94 -3.41 19.90
C SER A 78 8.57 -4.04 20.22
N PRO A 79 7.48 -3.53 19.65
CA PRO A 79 6.12 -4.00 19.96
C PRO A 79 5.78 -5.41 19.43
N TYR A 80 6.60 -5.98 18.54
CA TYR A 80 6.32 -7.28 17.89
C TYR A 80 7.52 -8.24 17.97
N PRO A 81 7.91 -8.71 19.17
CA PRO A 81 9.08 -9.56 19.35
C PRO A 81 8.97 -10.93 18.66
N GLU A 82 7.76 -11.45 18.49
CA GLU A 82 7.46 -12.72 17.82
C GLU A 82 7.66 -12.68 16.30
N LEU A 83 7.75 -11.49 15.71
CA LEU A 83 7.93 -11.30 14.28
C LEU A 83 9.40 -11.10 13.87
N PHE A 84 10.33 -11.05 14.84
CA PHE A 84 11.75 -10.80 14.56
C PHE A 84 12.35 -11.77 13.54
N GLY A 85 13.12 -11.22 12.60
CA GLY A 85 13.76 -11.99 11.53
C GLY A 85 12.83 -12.30 10.35
N LEU A 86 11.52 -12.13 10.50
CA LEU A 86 10.59 -12.21 9.37
C LEU A 86 10.61 -10.91 8.58
N THR A 87 10.49 -11.02 7.26
CA THR A 87 10.13 -9.86 6.44
C THR A 87 8.72 -9.38 6.81
N ILE A 88 8.43 -8.09 6.68
CA ILE A 88 7.10 -7.52 6.96
C ILE A 88 6.03 -8.26 6.14
N SER A 89 6.30 -8.51 4.86
CA SER A 89 5.40 -9.25 3.97
C SER A 89 5.15 -10.69 4.46
N GLU A 90 6.19 -11.38 4.94
CA GLU A 90 6.04 -12.74 5.49
C GLU A 90 5.22 -12.74 6.79
N ALA A 91 5.43 -11.77 7.67
CA ALA A 91 4.68 -11.63 8.90
C ALA A 91 3.19 -11.36 8.63
N GLU A 92 2.88 -10.45 7.71
CA GLU A 92 1.50 -10.14 7.30
C GLU A 92 0.81 -11.39 6.72
N TYR A 93 1.50 -12.13 5.84
CA TYR A 93 0.99 -13.38 5.29
C TYR A 93 0.65 -14.41 6.39
N ARG A 94 1.55 -14.60 7.36
CA ARG A 94 1.33 -15.53 8.48
C ARG A 94 0.16 -15.08 9.37
N CYS A 95 0.06 -13.79 9.67
CA CYS A 95 -1.03 -13.22 10.46
C CYS A 95 -2.39 -13.39 9.78
N ALA A 96 -2.47 -13.15 8.47
CA ALA A 96 -3.69 -13.35 7.70
C ALA A 96 -4.16 -14.81 7.70
N ARG A 97 -3.22 -15.77 7.66
CA ARG A 97 -3.53 -17.21 7.67
C ARG A 97 -3.91 -17.76 9.04
N LYS A 98 -3.48 -17.14 10.14
CA LYS A 98 -3.90 -17.51 11.50
C LYS A 98 -5.36 -17.18 11.81
N LYS A 99 -5.99 -16.28 11.05
CA LYS A 99 -7.39 -15.87 11.21
C LYS A 99 -8.38 -16.74 10.41
N ARG A 100 -7.95 -17.88 9.87
CA ARG A 100 -8.78 -18.85 9.14
C ARG A 100 -8.91 -20.16 9.90
#